data_AF-A0A853I7R2-F1
#
_entry.id   AF-A0A853I7R2-F1
#
_cell.length_a   1.000
_cell.length_b   1.000
_cell.length_c   1.000
_cell.angle_alpha   90.00
_cell.angle_beta   90.00
_cell.angle_gamma   90.00
#
_symmetry.space_group_name_H-M   'P 1'
#
loop_
_entity.id
_entity.type
_entity.pdbx_description
1 polymer ?
#
loop_
_entity_poly.entity_id
_entity_poly.type
_entity_poly.pdbx_seq_one_letter_code
_entity_poly.pdbx_strand_id
1 'polypeptide(L)'
;MMIHVPLLFSLLILLNACTTHPPSTKDLQCLTLNIYHEARGEGLMGMLAVGEITINRVNNKKWPNSICAVVYQDKQFSWTHDQLTDSMKEEEAKHLSQLVAKLILSGVKLNLTK
;
A
#
# COMPACT_ATOMS: atom_id res chain seq x y z
N MET A 1 -14.86 -1.84 -46.06
CA MET A 1 -14.86 -0.37 -45.94
C MET A 1 -13.83 0.00 -44.89
N MET A 2 -12.61 0.32 -45.35
CA MET A 2 -11.47 0.64 -44.48
C MET A 2 -11.62 2.09 -44.01
N ILE A 3 -12.06 2.28 -42.76
CA ILE A 3 -12.05 3.61 -42.16
C ILE A 3 -10.66 3.83 -41.57
N HIS A 4 -9.89 4.68 -42.22
CA HIS A 4 -8.63 5.22 -41.74
C HIS A 4 -8.90 5.95 -40.41
N VAL A 5 -8.56 5.33 -39.28
CA VAL A 5 -8.55 6.01 -37.98
C VAL A 5 -7.34 6.95 -38.00
N PRO A 6 -7.54 8.28 -38.02
CA PRO A 6 -6.46 9.22 -38.27
C PRO A 6 -5.52 9.25 -37.06
N LEU A 7 -4.23 9.36 -37.34
CA LEU A 7 -3.10 9.42 -36.40
C LEU A 7 -3.26 10.44 -35.24
N LEU A 8 -4.25 11.32 -35.30
CA LEU A 8 -4.62 12.25 -34.23
C LEU A 8 -5.29 11.57 -33.02
N PHE A 9 -5.92 10.40 -33.19
CA PHE A 9 -6.53 9.68 -32.06
C PHE A 9 -5.48 9.01 -31.16
N SER A 10 -4.28 8.75 -31.70
CA SER A 10 -3.18 8.14 -30.94
C SER A 10 -2.41 9.13 -30.06
N LEU A 11 -2.57 10.45 -30.27
CA LEU A 11 -1.88 11.48 -29.48
C LEU A 11 -2.62 11.81 -28.16
N LEU A 12 -3.95 11.65 -28.13
CA LEU A 12 -4.76 11.84 -26.90
C LEU A 12 -4.60 10.70 -25.88
N ILE A 13 -4.16 9.52 -26.29
CA ILE A 13 -3.96 8.37 -25.40
C ILE A 13 -2.64 8.46 -24.61
N LEU A 14 -1.66 9.25 -25.08
CA LEU A 14 -0.36 9.42 -24.42
C LEU A 14 -0.37 10.43 -23.26
N LEU A 15 -1.38 11.30 -23.16
CA LEU A 15 -1.48 12.34 -22.11
C LEU A 15 -2.04 11.83 -20.77
N ASN A 16 -2.60 10.62 -20.73
CA ASN A 16 -3.15 10.01 -19.51
C ASN A 16 -2.17 9.06 -18.80
N ALA A 17 -0.94 8.96 -19.28
CA ALA A 17 0.06 8.04 -18.74
C ALA A 17 0.87 8.68 -17.60
N CYS A 18 0.21 9.15 -16.53
CA CYS A 18 0.72 9.14 -15.15
C CYS A 18 -0.33 9.78 -14.22
N THR A 19 -1.45 9.12 -13.96
CA THR A 19 -2.26 9.49 -12.80
C THR A 19 -1.60 8.89 -11.55
N THR A 20 -0.52 9.47 -11.06
CA THR A 20 -0.06 9.23 -9.68
C THR A 20 -1.08 9.90 -8.76
N HIS A 21 -2.19 9.22 -8.52
CA HIS A 21 -3.13 9.69 -7.51
C HIS A 21 -2.37 9.65 -6.18
N PRO A 22 -2.27 10.78 -5.45
CA PRO A 22 -1.66 10.76 -4.14
C PRO A 22 -2.40 9.70 -3.30
N PRO A 23 -1.68 8.89 -2.52
CA PRO A 23 -2.31 7.85 -1.73
C PRO A 23 -3.37 8.49 -0.84
N SER A 24 -4.55 7.86 -0.73
CA SER A 24 -5.58 8.42 0.14
C SER A 24 -5.04 8.55 1.56
N THR A 25 -5.44 9.59 2.28
CA THR A 25 -5.01 9.79 3.68
C THR A 25 -5.35 8.58 4.54
N LYS A 26 -6.46 7.91 4.22
CA LYS A 26 -6.93 6.69 4.86
C LYS A 26 -6.02 5.49 4.56
N ASP A 27 -5.62 5.29 3.31
CA ASP A 27 -4.72 4.20 2.91
C ASP A 27 -3.33 4.35 3.55
N LEU A 28 -2.81 5.58 3.59
CA LEU A 28 -1.56 5.88 4.29
C LEU A 28 -1.67 5.54 5.78
N GLN A 29 -2.78 5.90 6.43
CA GLN A 29 -3.01 5.58 7.84
C GLN A 29 -3.07 4.06 8.08
N CYS A 30 -3.88 3.33 7.30
CA CYS A 30 -4.00 1.88 7.44
C CYS A 30 -2.67 1.15 7.21
N LEU A 31 -1.91 1.55 6.18
CA LEU A 31 -0.62 0.94 5.91
C LEU A 31 0.41 1.26 7.02
N THR A 32 0.40 2.49 7.52
CA THR A 32 1.27 2.91 8.63
C THR A 32 1.00 2.10 9.89
N LEU A 33 -0.28 1.98 10.29
CA LEU A 33 -0.68 1.19 11.46
C LEU A 33 -0.22 -0.26 11.31
N ASN A 34 -0.45 -0.85 10.13
CA ASN A 34 -0.09 -2.23 9.88
C ASN A 34 1.42 -2.47 10.00
N ILE A 35 2.23 -1.62 9.36
CA ILE A 35 3.70 -1.70 9.44
C ILE A 35 4.17 -1.53 10.88
N TYR A 36 3.60 -0.58 11.62
CA TYR A 36 3.99 -0.33 13.01
C TYR A 36 3.69 -1.52 13.91
N HIS A 37 2.48 -2.06 13.87
CA HIS A 37 2.06 -3.12 14.79
C HIS A 37 2.68 -4.47 14.47
N GLU A 38 2.95 -4.76 13.19
CA GLU A 38 3.49 -6.05 12.79
C GLU A 38 5.03 -6.08 12.69
N ALA A 39 5.71 -4.93 12.56
CA ALA A 39 7.14 -4.93 12.24
C ALA A 39 7.99 -3.82 12.88
N ARG A 40 7.49 -3.01 13.84
CA ARG A 40 8.31 -1.94 14.44
C ARG A 40 9.63 -2.41 15.07
N GLY A 41 9.69 -3.66 15.55
CA GLY A 41 10.88 -4.28 16.15
C GLY A 41 11.75 -5.08 15.17
N GLU A 42 11.32 -5.25 13.93
CA GLU A 42 11.94 -6.16 12.95
C GLU A 42 13.02 -5.48 12.07
N GLY A 43 13.22 -4.17 12.28
CA GLY A 43 14.10 -3.35 11.46
C GLY A 43 13.51 -3.00 10.08
N LEU A 44 14.24 -2.20 9.30
CA LEU A 44 13.74 -1.61 8.05
C LEU A 44 13.26 -2.67 7.04
N MET A 45 13.98 -3.78 6.91
CA MET A 45 13.61 -4.85 5.97
C MET A 45 12.30 -5.54 6.35
N GLY A 46 12.04 -5.79 7.64
CA GLY A 46 10.78 -6.34 8.12
C GLY A 46 9.60 -5.40 7.87
N MET A 47 9.80 -4.11 8.12
CA MET A 47 8.79 -3.07 7.87
C MET A 47 8.45 -2.97 6.37
N LEU A 48 9.47 -2.99 5.51
CA LEU A 48 9.29 -3.01 4.06
C LEU A 48 8.56 -4.27 3.59
N ALA A 49 8.88 -5.43 4.15
CA ALA A 49 8.23 -6.70 3.80
C ALA A 49 6.74 -6.72 4.19
N VAL A 50 6.38 -6.24 5.39
CA VAL A 50 4.97 -6.13 5.82
C VAL A 50 4.19 -5.16 4.93
N GLY A 51 4.80 -4.03 4.59
CA GLY A 51 4.15 -3.10 3.66
C GLY A 51 3.98 -3.69 2.27
N GLU A 52 4.99 -4.39 1.74
CA GLU A 52 4.93 -5.00 0.41
C GLU A 52 3.91 -6.15 0.35
N ILE A 53 3.85 -7.05 1.34
CA ILE A 53 2.84 -8.11 1.34
C ILE A 53 1.42 -7.55 1.39
N THR A 54 1.23 -6.41 2.06
CA THR A 54 -0.07 -5.71 2.08
C THR A 54 -0.46 -5.24 0.68
N ILE A 55 0.48 -4.64 -0.07
CA ILE A 55 0.25 -4.23 -1.46
C ILE A 55 0.07 -5.43 -2.41
N ASN A 56 0.85 -6.50 -2.22
CA ASN A 56 0.70 -7.72 -3.02
C ASN A 56 -0.67 -8.36 -2.83
N ARG A 57 -1.23 -8.33 -1.62
CA ARG A 57 -2.62 -8.73 -1.35
C ARG A 57 -3.59 -7.83 -2.12
N VAL A 58 -3.50 -6.50 -1.99
CA VAL A 58 -4.37 -5.56 -2.74
C VAL A 58 -4.37 -5.82 -4.25
N ASN A 59 -3.21 -6.17 -4.82
CA ASN A 59 -3.05 -6.44 -6.24
C ASN A 59 -3.51 -7.84 -6.69
N ASN A 60 -3.84 -8.73 -5.76
CA ASN A 60 -4.23 -10.10 -6.04
C ASN A 60 -5.75 -10.28 -5.89
N LYS A 61 -6.40 -10.80 -6.93
CA LYS A 61 -7.86 -11.00 -7.02
C LYS A 61 -8.47 -11.85 -5.91
N LYS A 62 -7.67 -12.64 -5.17
CA LYS A 62 -8.14 -13.41 -4.00
C LYS A 62 -8.41 -12.55 -2.77
N TRP A 63 -7.93 -11.31 -2.74
CA TRP A 63 -7.99 -10.42 -1.58
C TRP A 63 -8.83 -9.19 -1.88
N PRO A 64 -9.24 -8.45 -0.84
CA PRO A 64 -9.85 -7.13 -1.00
C PRO A 64 -8.96 -6.16 -1.80
N ASN A 65 -9.59 -5.29 -2.56
CA ASN A 65 -8.94 -4.38 -3.50
C ASN A 65 -8.58 -3.00 -2.91
N SER A 66 -8.55 -2.86 -1.58
CA SER A 66 -8.09 -1.64 -0.90
C SER A 66 -7.25 -1.98 0.32
N ILE A 67 -6.34 -1.07 0.69
CA ILE A 67 -5.36 -1.31 1.76
C ILE A 67 -6.07 -1.54 3.08
N CYS A 68 -6.99 -0.65 3.47
CA CYS A 68 -7.72 -0.83 4.72
C CYS A 68 -8.54 -2.11 4.74
N ALA A 69 -9.16 -2.51 3.62
CA ALA A 69 -9.92 -3.76 3.59
C ALA A 69 -9.02 -4.98 3.76
N VAL A 70 -7.77 -4.95 3.26
CA VAL A 70 -6.77 -6.00 3.51
C VAL A 70 -6.30 -6.00 4.97
N VAL A 71 -6.02 -4.82 5.54
CA VAL A 71 -5.54 -4.67 6.93
C VAL A 71 -6.59 -5.12 7.94
N TYR A 72 -7.86 -4.79 7.71
CA TYR A 72 -8.96 -5.16 8.61
C TYR A 72 -9.73 -6.41 8.17
N GLN A 73 -9.20 -7.18 7.22
CA GLN A 73 -9.78 -8.48 6.91
C GLN A 73 -9.64 -9.41 8.12
N ASP A 74 -10.72 -10.16 8.43
CA ASP A 74 -10.80 -11.02 9.61
C ASP A 74 -9.54 -11.90 9.76
N LYS A 75 -8.91 -11.78 10.94
CA LYS A 75 -7.74 -12.54 11.39
C LYS A 75 -6.50 -12.46 10.48
N GLN A 76 -6.38 -11.44 9.62
CA GLN A 76 -5.18 -11.29 8.77
C GLN A 76 -4.00 -10.65 9.48
N PHE A 77 -4.27 -9.79 10.46
CA PHE A 77 -3.28 -9.14 11.30
C PHE A 77 -3.75 -9.21 12.74
N SER A 78 -2.83 -9.50 13.67
CA SER A 78 -3.22 -9.87 15.04
C SER A 78 -3.76 -8.68 15.82
N TRP A 79 -3.16 -7.50 15.62
CA TRP A 79 -3.51 -6.26 16.31
C TRP A 79 -4.91 -5.74 16.00
N THR A 80 -5.54 -6.15 14.88
CA THR A 80 -6.89 -5.69 14.53
C THR A 80 -8.00 -6.37 15.32
N HIS A 81 -7.68 -7.37 16.16
CA HIS A 81 -8.64 -8.19 16.90
C HIS A 81 -8.24 -8.46 18.35
N ASP A 82 -7.20 -7.81 18.87
CA ASP A 82 -6.61 -8.10 20.19
C ASP A 82 -7.31 -7.39 21.36
N GLN A 83 -8.33 -6.57 21.07
CA GLN A 83 -9.05 -5.71 22.03
C GLN A 83 -8.16 -4.66 22.72
N LEU A 84 -7.00 -4.37 22.15
CA LEU A 84 -6.09 -3.31 22.60
C LEU A 84 -6.32 -2.04 21.80
N THR A 85 -5.59 -0.99 22.18
CA THR A 85 -5.59 0.29 21.48
C THR A 85 -4.62 0.26 20.31
N ASP A 86 -5.05 0.80 19.17
CA ASP A 86 -4.22 0.95 17.97
C ASP A 86 -3.18 2.07 18.08
N SER A 87 -3.03 2.70 19.25
CA SER A 87 -2.11 3.81 19.47
C SER A 87 -0.65 3.41 19.22
N MET A 88 0.04 4.18 18.37
CA MET A 88 1.47 4.03 18.11
C MET A 88 2.28 4.83 19.14
N LYS A 89 2.71 4.18 20.23
CA LYS A 89 3.31 4.83 21.41
C LYS A 89 4.77 5.24 21.21
N GLU A 90 5.46 4.61 20.29
CA GLU A 90 6.88 4.83 20.00
C GLU A 90 7.01 5.79 18.81
N GLU A 91 7.40 7.05 19.06
CA GLU A 91 7.39 8.10 18.03
C GLU A 91 8.39 7.85 16.91
N GLU A 92 9.59 7.32 17.20
CA GLU A 92 10.58 6.97 16.18
C GLU A 92 10.06 5.86 15.26
N ALA A 93 9.53 4.79 15.84
CA ALA A 93 8.97 3.67 15.08
C ALA A 93 7.75 4.10 14.27
N LYS A 94 6.88 4.94 14.84
CA LYS A 94 5.72 5.54 14.15
C LYS A 94 6.17 6.37 12.96
N HIS A 95 7.17 7.23 13.14
CA HIS A 95 7.70 8.06 12.05
C HIS A 95 8.33 7.17 10.96
N LEU A 96 9.11 6.16 11.34
CA LEU A 96 9.69 5.22 10.38
C LEU A 96 8.61 4.44 9.63
N SER A 97 7.57 3.94 10.31
CA SER A 97 6.40 3.29 9.66
C SER A 97 5.71 4.21 8.65
N GLN A 98 5.54 5.49 8.97
CA GLN A 98 4.97 6.47 8.04
C GLN A 98 5.86 6.69 6.81
N LEU A 99 7.19 6.76 6.99
CA LEU A 99 8.14 6.90 5.89
C LEU A 99 8.12 5.68 4.98
N VAL A 100 8.13 4.46 5.55
CA VAL A 100 8.03 3.21 4.81
C VAL A 100 6.70 3.13 4.05
N ALA A 101 5.58 3.48 4.70
CA ALA A 101 4.27 3.52 4.05
C ALA A 101 4.25 4.49 2.87
N LYS A 102 4.76 5.72 3.04
CA LYS A 102 4.88 6.70 1.95
C LYS A 102 5.75 6.19 0.80
N LEU A 103 6.88 5.55 1.11
CA LEU A 103 7.78 4.98 0.12
C LEU A 103 7.08 3.93 -0.72
N ILE A 104 6.40 2.98 -0.07
CA ILE A 104 5.67 1.90 -0.76
C ILE A 104 4.52 2.45 -1.62
N LEU A 105 3.77 3.40 -1.07
CA LEU A 105 2.66 4.03 -1.78
C LEU A 105 3.11 4.93 -2.94
N SER A 106 4.39 5.31 -3.01
CA SER A 106 4.96 5.99 -4.17
C SER A 106 5.18 5.05 -5.38
N GLY A 107 4.96 3.74 -5.21
CA GLY A 107 5.03 2.74 -6.27
C GLY A 107 6.40 2.06 -6.42
N VAL A 108 7.28 2.19 -5.43
CA VAL A 108 8.55 1.46 -5.39
C VAL A 108 8.29 -0.04 -5.36
N LYS A 109 8.91 -0.79 -6.28
CA LYS A 109 8.91 -2.26 -6.29
C LYS A 109 10.14 -2.79 -5.58
N LEU A 110 9.95 -3.46 -4.46
CA LEU A 110 11.04 -3.92 -3.58
C LEU A 110 11.44 -5.37 -3.88
N ASN A 111 10.50 -6.20 -4.38
CA ASN A 111 10.65 -7.62 -4.66
C ASN A 111 11.16 -8.43 -3.45
N LEU A 112 10.73 -8.07 -2.23
CA LEU A 112 11.11 -8.76 -0.99
C LEU A 112 10.19 -9.95 -0.70
N THR A 113 8.96 -9.88 -1.19
CA THR A 113 7.88 -10.83 -0.95
C THR A 113 7.29 -11.34 -2.27
N LYS A 114 6.82 -12.60 -2.27
CA LYS A 114 6.27 -13.28 -3.46
C LYS A 114 4.75 -13.19 -3.49
#